data_AF-A0A939X228-F1
#
_entry.id   AF-A0A939X228-F1
#
_cell.length_a   1.000
_cell.length_b   1.000
_cell.length_c   1.000
_cell.angle_alpha   90.00
_cell.angle_beta   90.00
_cell.angle_gamma   90.00
#
_symmetry.space_group_name_H-M   'P 1'
#
loop_
_entity.id
_entity.type
_entity.pdbx_description
1 polymer ?
#
loop_
_entity_poly.entity_id
_entity_poly.type
_entity_poly.pdbx_seq_one_letter_code
_entity_poly.pdbx_strand_id
1 'polypeptide(L)'
;MNTKLRKISTAGVLSALIILLGLTNLGMIPCSPTVSVTLLHVPVIVGTIIEGPVVGLVTAFVFGLYSLIRAAISPAGALDPFFVNPLVSIVPRLLIAVVTWLVYSGLSRIKELPKFAGYIVSAILGALVAAFAYTILGSVEALPKTFVAGASAFVGSLLAIFFATDDKKSVVAIAAFFGSIANTVFVLSSLVVFSNGLLTKEVAILVTTTNGILEAVASIIFTTAIVIIWFGYSNRKISRINSETEE
;
A
#
# COMPACT_ATOMS: atom_id res chain seq x y z
N MET A 1 28.49 -7.13 0.57
CA MET A 1 27.43 -8.15 0.39
C MET A 1 26.87 -8.01 -1.02
N ASN A 2 26.75 -9.10 -1.79
CA ASN A 2 26.21 -9.02 -3.15
C ASN A 2 24.76 -8.51 -3.10
N THR A 3 24.49 -7.38 -3.75
CA THR A 3 23.17 -6.71 -3.73
C THR A 3 22.04 -7.60 -4.24
N LYS A 4 22.36 -8.55 -5.13
CA LYS A 4 21.41 -9.56 -5.62
C LYS A 4 21.01 -10.54 -4.53
N LEU A 5 21.98 -11.07 -3.78
CA LEU A 5 21.71 -12.01 -2.67
C LEU A 5 20.85 -11.36 -1.59
N ARG A 6 21.13 -10.09 -1.26
CA ARG A 6 20.30 -9.32 -0.32
C ARG A 6 18.84 -9.24 -0.78
N LYS A 7 18.61 -8.83 -2.03
CA LYS A 7 17.26 -8.68 -2.58
C LYS A 7 16.47 -9.99 -2.56
N ILE A 8 17.11 -11.09 -2.94
CA ILE A 8 16.49 -12.43 -2.92
C ILE A 8 16.15 -12.83 -1.47
N SER A 9 17.09 -12.64 -0.53
CA SER A 9 16.86 -12.96 0.88
C SER A 9 15.72 -12.12 1.48
N THR A 10 15.71 -10.81 1.26
CA THR A 10 14.66 -9.92 1.77
C THR A 10 13.31 -10.26 1.15
N ALA A 11 13.24 -10.55 -0.16
CA ALA A 11 12.03 -11.00 -0.82
C ALA A 11 11.50 -12.31 -0.21
N GLY A 12 12.38 -13.28 0.07
CA GLY A 12 12.02 -14.55 0.71
C GLY A 12 11.47 -14.36 2.13
N VAL A 13 12.15 -13.56 2.96
CA VAL A 13 11.71 -13.29 4.35
C VAL A 13 10.36 -12.55 4.37
N LEU A 14 10.18 -11.52 3.53
CA LEU A 14 8.91 -10.79 3.45
C LEU A 14 7.77 -11.67 2.92
N SER A 15 8.07 -12.55 1.96
CA SER A 15 7.10 -13.54 1.45
C SER A 15 6.69 -14.55 2.52
N ALA A 16 7.64 -15.04 3.31
CA ALA A 16 7.36 -15.91 4.44
C ALA A 16 6.52 -15.19 5.51
N LEU A 17 6.81 -13.92 5.80
CA LEU A 17 6.00 -13.10 6.70
C LEU A 17 4.57 -12.94 6.21
N ILE A 18 4.34 -12.71 4.92
CA ILE A 18 2.99 -12.63 4.33
C ILE A 18 2.22 -13.92 4.59
N ILE A 19 2.83 -15.08 4.31
CA ILE A 19 2.20 -16.38 4.52
C ILE A 19 1.91 -16.61 6.02
N LEU A 20 2.86 -16.30 6.89
CA LEU A 20 2.71 -16.46 8.34
C LEU A 20 1.60 -15.56 8.91
N LEU A 21 1.57 -14.28 8.52
CA LEU A 21 0.53 -13.34 8.93
C LEU A 21 -0.85 -13.75 8.42
N GLY A 22 -0.89 -14.34 7.23
CA GLY A 22 -2.12 -14.89 6.66
C GLY A 22 -2.61 -16.10 7.46
N LEU A 23 -1.74 -17.07 7.75
CA LEU A 23 -2.09 -18.30 8.46
C LEU A 23 -2.49 -18.05 9.92
N THR A 24 -1.88 -17.07 10.58
CA THR A 24 -2.14 -16.76 11.99
C THR A 24 -3.42 -15.95 12.21
N ASN A 25 -4.14 -15.57 11.15
CA ASN A 25 -5.29 -14.65 11.18
C ASN A 25 -5.00 -13.27 11.83
N LEU A 26 -3.78 -13.00 12.31
CA LEU A 26 -3.34 -11.69 12.81
C LEU A 26 -3.28 -10.64 11.70
N GLY A 27 -3.09 -11.08 10.46
CA GLY A 27 -3.16 -10.23 9.27
C GLY A 27 -4.58 -9.87 8.84
N MET A 28 -5.63 -10.36 9.52
CA MET A 28 -7.04 -10.18 9.18
C MET A 28 -7.87 -9.97 10.45
N ILE A 29 -7.92 -8.75 10.97
CA ILE A 29 -8.76 -8.46 12.15
C ILE A 29 -10.22 -8.37 11.67
N PRO A 30 -11.13 -9.27 12.10
CA PRO A 30 -12.53 -9.19 11.69
C PRO A 30 -13.23 -8.10 12.51
N CYS A 31 -13.15 -6.84 12.07
CA CYS A 31 -13.90 -5.74 12.67
C CYS A 31 -15.38 -5.71 12.23
N SER A 32 -15.78 -6.50 11.21
CA SER A 32 -17.17 -6.57 10.75
C SER A 32 -17.54 -7.99 10.28
N PRO A 33 -18.83 -8.38 10.32
CA PRO A 33 -19.30 -9.72 9.93
C PRO A 33 -19.12 -10.06 8.44
N THR A 34 -18.76 -9.08 7.61
CA THR A 34 -18.83 -9.21 6.14
C THR A 34 -17.46 -9.01 5.48
N VAL A 35 -16.53 -8.27 6.09
CA VAL A 35 -15.20 -8.00 5.51
C VAL A 35 -14.13 -7.89 6.61
N SER A 36 -13.03 -8.62 6.44
CA SER A 36 -11.85 -8.62 7.30
C SER A 36 -10.89 -7.48 6.95
N VAL A 37 -10.40 -6.77 7.97
CA VAL A 37 -9.37 -5.72 7.85
C VAL A 37 -8.02 -6.40 7.62
N THR A 38 -7.46 -6.27 6.42
CA THR A 38 -6.23 -6.99 6.04
C THR A 38 -5.00 -6.10 6.18
N LEU A 39 -3.95 -6.56 6.87
CA LEU A 39 -2.63 -5.90 6.94
C LEU A 39 -1.55 -6.63 6.12
N LEU A 40 -1.95 -7.60 5.32
CA LEU A 40 -1.06 -8.46 4.54
C LEU A 40 -0.32 -7.71 3.42
N HIS A 41 -0.79 -6.54 3.02
CA HIS A 41 -0.10 -5.66 2.07
C HIS A 41 1.04 -4.85 2.71
N VAL A 42 1.12 -4.74 4.05
CA VAL A 42 2.20 -3.98 4.72
C VAL A 42 3.60 -4.52 4.40
N PRO A 43 3.89 -5.83 4.48
CA PRO A 43 5.19 -6.37 4.07
C PRO A 43 5.53 -6.10 2.58
N VAL A 44 4.51 -6.05 1.72
CA VAL A 44 4.68 -5.71 0.29
C VAL A 44 5.11 -4.25 0.14
N ILE A 45 4.42 -3.33 0.83
CA ILE A 45 4.75 -1.90 0.85
C ILE A 45 6.18 -1.69 1.39
N VAL A 46 6.51 -2.31 2.53
CA VAL A 46 7.83 -2.23 3.14
C VAL A 46 8.92 -2.75 2.19
N GLY A 47 8.72 -3.93 1.59
CA GLY A 47 9.67 -4.51 0.64
C GLY A 47 9.89 -3.63 -0.59
N THR A 48 8.82 -3.00 -1.07
CA THR A 48 8.86 -2.07 -2.20
C THR A 48 9.68 -0.82 -1.86
N ILE A 49 9.49 -0.25 -0.68
CA ILE A 49 10.20 0.96 -0.23
C ILE A 49 11.67 0.68 0.05
N ILE A 50 12.00 -0.46 0.68
CA ILE A 50 13.36 -0.75 1.14
C ILE A 50 14.26 -1.29 0.03
N GLU A 51 13.77 -2.25 -0.78
CA GLU A 51 14.58 -2.98 -1.75
C GLU A 51 14.26 -2.62 -3.22
N GLY A 52 13.14 -1.90 -3.44
CA GLY A 52 12.71 -1.40 -4.74
C GLY A 52 11.60 -2.24 -5.41
N PRO A 53 11.28 -1.92 -6.68
CA PRO A 53 10.06 -2.39 -7.35
C PRO A 53 10.06 -3.90 -7.60
N VAL A 54 11.21 -4.49 -7.89
CA VAL A 54 11.33 -5.94 -8.18
C VAL A 54 10.96 -6.77 -6.96
N VAL A 55 11.46 -6.39 -5.77
CA VAL A 55 11.15 -7.10 -4.53
C VAL A 55 9.68 -6.90 -4.15
N GLY A 56 9.15 -5.70 -4.36
CA GLY A 56 7.73 -5.40 -4.21
C GLY A 56 6.82 -6.27 -5.09
N LEU A 57 7.17 -6.43 -6.36
CA LEU A 57 6.38 -7.26 -7.30
C LEU A 57 6.41 -8.74 -6.93
N VAL A 58 7.57 -9.26 -6.51
CA VAL A 58 7.69 -10.66 -6.08
C VAL A 58 6.86 -10.91 -4.82
N THR A 59 6.94 -10.05 -3.81
CA THR A 59 6.15 -10.21 -2.58
C THR A 59 4.65 -10.00 -2.83
N ALA A 60 4.28 -9.07 -3.71
CA ALA A 60 2.90 -8.88 -4.17
C ALA A 60 2.34 -10.09 -4.90
N PHE A 61 3.16 -10.75 -5.73
CA PHE A 61 2.78 -11.98 -6.41
C PHE A 61 2.50 -13.10 -5.41
N VAL A 62 3.38 -13.30 -4.43
CA VAL A 62 3.17 -14.28 -3.35
C VAL A 62 1.92 -13.95 -2.55
N PHE A 63 1.66 -12.67 -2.26
CA PHE A 63 0.44 -12.25 -1.60
C PHE A 63 -0.82 -12.57 -2.43
N GLY A 64 -0.80 -12.32 -3.74
CA GLY A 64 -1.88 -12.71 -4.65
C GLY A 64 -2.10 -14.21 -4.71
N LEU A 65 -1.02 -15.00 -4.75
CA LEU A 65 -1.10 -16.47 -4.73
C LEU A 65 -1.67 -16.97 -3.40
N TYR A 66 -1.26 -16.38 -2.28
CA TYR A 66 -1.80 -16.67 -0.97
C TYR A 66 -3.32 -16.40 -0.92
N SER A 67 -3.76 -15.25 -1.43
CA SER A 67 -5.19 -14.90 -1.52
C SER A 67 -5.98 -15.88 -2.40
N LEU A 68 -5.38 -16.36 -3.49
CA LEU A 68 -5.99 -17.36 -4.39
C LEU A 68 -6.15 -18.72 -3.69
N ILE A 69 -5.09 -19.21 -3.05
CA ILE A 69 -5.08 -20.50 -2.36
C ILE A 69 -6.04 -20.48 -1.17
N ARG A 70 -6.06 -19.39 -0.39
CA ARG A 70 -6.95 -19.24 0.75
C ARG A 70 -8.42 -19.25 0.31
N ALA A 71 -8.75 -18.54 -0.76
CA ALA A 71 -10.10 -18.54 -1.34
C ALA A 71 -10.55 -19.93 -1.82
N ALA A 72 -9.62 -20.76 -2.32
CA ALA A 72 -9.94 -22.10 -2.80
C ALA A 72 -10.12 -23.13 -1.67
N ILE A 73 -9.38 -23.02 -0.57
CA ILE A 73 -9.30 -24.07 0.47
C ILE A 73 -10.11 -23.70 1.72
N SER A 74 -10.26 -22.41 2.06
CA SER A 74 -10.99 -21.96 3.24
C SER A 74 -11.71 -20.64 2.96
N PRO A 75 -12.90 -20.67 2.33
CA PRO A 75 -13.74 -19.49 2.14
C PRO A 75 -14.22 -19.02 3.52
N ALA A 76 -13.74 -17.86 3.96
CA ALA A 76 -14.09 -17.27 5.26
C ALA A 76 -15.22 -16.24 5.14
N GLY A 77 -15.39 -15.64 3.96
CA GLY A 77 -16.43 -14.64 3.67
C GLY A 77 -17.26 -14.96 2.42
N ALA A 78 -18.43 -14.32 2.31
CA ALA A 78 -19.34 -14.45 1.17
C ALA A 78 -18.73 -13.98 -0.18
N LEU A 79 -17.61 -13.24 -0.13
CA LEU A 79 -16.92 -12.66 -1.29
C LEU A 79 -15.67 -13.46 -1.69
N ASP A 80 -15.26 -14.43 -0.87
CA ASP A 80 -14.05 -15.23 -1.11
C ASP A 80 -14.10 -16.13 -2.35
N PRO A 81 -15.26 -16.68 -2.77
CA PRO A 81 -15.33 -17.48 -4.00
C PRO A 81 -14.90 -16.73 -5.27
N PHE A 82 -14.97 -15.40 -5.29
CA PHE A 82 -14.55 -14.58 -6.44
C PHE A 82 -13.03 -14.43 -6.55
N PHE A 83 -12.29 -14.64 -5.45
CA PHE A 83 -10.83 -14.62 -5.46
C PHE A 83 -10.20 -15.91 -6.00
N VAL A 84 -11.01 -16.92 -6.37
CA VAL A 84 -10.56 -18.10 -7.13
C VAL A 84 -10.13 -17.70 -8.56
N ASN A 85 -10.60 -16.57 -9.07
CA ASN A 85 -10.12 -16.05 -10.34
C ASN A 85 -8.74 -15.38 -10.16
N PRO A 86 -7.67 -15.86 -10.82
CA PRO A 86 -6.33 -15.29 -10.69
C PRO A 86 -6.25 -13.83 -11.14
N LEU A 87 -7.15 -13.37 -12.02
CA LEU A 87 -7.21 -11.95 -12.42
C LEU A 87 -7.71 -11.06 -11.29
N VAL A 88 -8.66 -11.54 -10.49
CA VAL A 88 -9.24 -10.81 -9.35
C VAL A 88 -8.33 -10.90 -8.13
N SER A 89 -7.58 -12.00 -8.00
CA SER A 89 -6.62 -12.19 -6.93
C SER A 89 -5.30 -11.50 -7.24
N ILE A 90 -4.55 -11.91 -8.25
CA ILE A 90 -3.15 -11.53 -8.43
C ILE A 90 -2.99 -10.08 -8.93
N VAL A 91 -3.81 -9.65 -9.90
CA VAL A 91 -3.62 -8.35 -10.56
C VAL A 91 -3.74 -7.17 -9.59
N PRO A 92 -4.79 -7.06 -8.75
CA PRO A 92 -4.86 -5.98 -7.76
C PRO A 92 -3.65 -5.92 -6.84
N ARG A 93 -3.09 -7.07 -6.45
CA ARG A 93 -1.95 -7.11 -5.51
C ARG A 93 -0.66 -6.63 -6.16
N LEU A 94 -0.42 -6.99 -7.42
CA LEU A 94 0.72 -6.46 -8.18
C LEU A 94 0.65 -4.94 -8.33
N LEU A 95 -0.55 -4.39 -8.57
CA LEU A 95 -0.75 -2.95 -8.70
C LEU A 95 -0.38 -2.17 -7.43
N ILE A 96 -0.55 -2.75 -6.24
CA ILE A 96 -0.14 -2.12 -4.97
C ILE A 96 1.36 -1.81 -4.97
N ALA A 97 2.20 -2.78 -5.36
CA ALA A 97 3.64 -2.60 -5.40
C ALA A 97 4.04 -1.54 -6.42
N VAL A 98 3.38 -1.51 -7.58
CA VAL A 98 3.61 -0.49 -8.62
C VAL A 98 3.25 0.90 -8.11
N VAL A 99 2.05 1.07 -7.55
CA VAL A 99 1.59 2.38 -7.03
C VAL A 99 2.49 2.84 -5.88
N THR A 100 2.80 1.97 -4.93
CA THR A 100 3.67 2.29 -3.80
C THR A 100 5.06 2.75 -4.28
N TRP A 101 5.63 2.05 -5.27
CA TRP A 101 6.92 2.43 -5.84
C TRP A 101 6.86 3.76 -6.58
N LEU A 102 5.83 3.98 -7.41
CA LEU A 102 5.65 5.23 -8.15
C LEU A 102 5.54 6.43 -7.21
N VAL A 103 4.72 6.30 -6.16
CA VAL A 103 4.54 7.35 -5.14
C VAL A 103 5.86 7.58 -4.40
N TYR A 104 6.49 6.52 -3.88
CA TYR A 104 7.75 6.64 -3.14
C TYR A 104 8.88 7.24 -3.98
N SER A 105 9.09 6.72 -5.20
CA SER A 105 10.14 7.19 -6.10
C SER A 105 9.86 8.61 -6.60
N GLY A 106 8.60 8.95 -6.88
CA GLY A 106 8.19 10.29 -7.30
C GLY A 106 8.46 11.31 -6.20
N LEU A 107 7.95 11.06 -4.99
CA LEU A 107 8.14 11.96 -3.84
C LEU A 107 9.61 12.08 -3.43
N SER A 108 10.39 10.99 -3.50
CA SER A 108 11.81 11.03 -3.15
C SER A 108 12.63 11.89 -4.12
N ARG A 109 12.35 11.80 -5.43
CA ARG A 109 13.01 12.63 -6.45
C ARG A 109 12.63 14.12 -6.35
N ILE A 110 11.38 14.40 -5.97
CA ILE A 110 10.93 15.79 -5.74
C ILE A 110 11.68 16.44 -4.58
N LYS A 111 12.00 15.68 -3.52
CA LYS A 111 12.78 16.19 -2.38
C LYS A 111 14.26 16.47 -2.73
N GLU A 112 14.77 15.90 -3.82
CA GLU A 112 16.12 16.19 -4.32
C GLU A 112 16.20 17.49 -5.15
N LEU A 113 15.05 18.09 -5.50
CA LEU A 113 15.00 19.38 -6.21
C LEU A 113 15.31 20.55 -5.27
N PRO A 114 15.81 21.69 -5.79
CA PRO A 114 15.90 22.92 -5.01
C PRO A 114 14.51 23.26 -4.45
N LYS A 115 14.47 23.65 -3.16
CA LYS A 115 13.24 23.77 -2.36
C LYS A 115 12.06 24.40 -3.11
N PHE A 116 12.30 25.50 -3.81
CA PHE A 116 11.28 26.22 -4.59
C PHE A 116 10.69 25.40 -5.75
N ALA A 117 11.51 24.72 -6.55
CA ALA A 117 11.05 23.86 -7.63
C ALA A 117 10.37 22.59 -7.11
N GLY A 118 10.89 22.05 -5.99
CA GLY A 118 10.27 20.93 -5.28
C GLY A 118 8.83 21.24 -4.87
N TYR A 119 8.57 22.41 -4.28
CA TYR A 119 7.22 22.85 -3.90
C TYR A 119 6.27 23.02 -5.09
N ILE A 120 6.74 23.59 -6.21
CA ILE A 120 5.88 23.82 -7.39
C ILE A 120 5.51 22.49 -8.05
N VAL A 121 6.50 21.63 -8.34
CA VAL A 121 6.29 20.35 -9.02
C VAL A 121 5.33 19.46 -8.23
N SER A 122 5.45 19.50 -6.91
CA SER A 122 4.66 18.67 -6.03
C SER A 122 3.26 19.22 -5.75
N ALA A 123 3.06 20.54 -5.70
CA ALA A 123 1.74 21.14 -5.68
C ALA A 123 0.95 20.80 -6.96
N ILE A 124 1.60 20.87 -8.12
CA ILE A 124 1.01 20.49 -9.41
C ILE A 124 0.67 19.00 -9.42
N LEU A 125 1.61 18.15 -9.01
CA LEU A 125 1.39 16.70 -8.99
C LEU A 125 0.30 16.31 -7.98
N GLY A 126 0.26 16.95 -6.81
CA GLY A 126 -0.76 16.72 -5.79
C GLY A 126 -2.15 17.16 -6.25
N ALA A 127 -2.25 18.31 -6.90
CA ALA A 127 -3.49 18.79 -7.50
C ALA A 127 -3.96 17.85 -8.63
N LEU A 128 -3.05 17.38 -9.49
CA LEU A 128 -3.36 16.41 -10.55
C LEU A 128 -3.84 15.08 -9.99
N VAL A 129 -3.19 14.54 -8.96
CA VAL A 129 -3.59 13.29 -8.32
C VAL A 129 -4.95 13.45 -7.62
N ALA A 130 -5.21 14.58 -6.96
CA ALA A 130 -6.50 14.86 -6.34
C ALA A 130 -7.62 15.02 -7.38
N ALA A 131 -7.35 15.70 -8.50
CA ALA A 131 -8.29 15.83 -9.62
C ALA A 131 -8.54 14.49 -10.32
N PHE A 132 -7.50 13.67 -10.51
CA PHE A 132 -7.62 12.32 -11.05
C PHE A 132 -8.44 11.42 -10.12
N ALA A 133 -8.19 11.48 -8.81
CA ALA A 133 -9.02 10.77 -7.83
C ALA A 133 -10.49 11.24 -7.88
N TYR A 134 -10.73 12.55 -7.99
CA TYR A 134 -12.08 13.10 -8.11
C TYR A 134 -12.81 12.63 -9.37
N THR A 135 -12.12 12.54 -10.51
CA THR A 135 -12.72 12.07 -11.78
C THR A 135 -12.98 10.57 -11.79
N ILE A 136 -12.08 9.75 -11.25
CA ILE A 136 -12.28 8.31 -11.13
C ILE A 136 -13.38 7.99 -10.12
N LEU A 137 -13.36 8.59 -8.93
CA LEU A 137 -14.43 8.38 -7.93
C LEU A 137 -15.76 9.00 -8.40
N GLY A 138 -15.73 10.13 -9.12
CA GLY A 138 -16.90 10.79 -9.68
C GLY A 138 -17.55 10.03 -10.84
N SER A 139 -16.82 9.11 -11.49
CA SER A 139 -17.37 8.21 -12.51
C SER A 139 -18.21 7.05 -11.93
N VAL A 140 -18.19 6.88 -10.61
CA VAL A 140 -19.04 5.94 -9.89
C VAL A 140 -20.33 6.66 -9.49
N GLU A 141 -21.38 6.52 -10.29
CA GLU A 141 -22.70 7.16 -10.06
C GLU A 141 -23.33 6.85 -8.68
N ALA A 142 -22.83 5.84 -7.98
CA ALA A 142 -23.29 5.42 -6.65
C ALA A 142 -22.65 6.19 -5.47
N LEU A 143 -21.70 7.10 -5.71
CA LEU A 143 -21.04 7.87 -4.64
C LEU A 143 -21.68 9.26 -4.44
N PRO A 144 -22.05 9.64 -3.20
CA PRO A 144 -22.47 11.01 -2.94
C PRO A 144 -21.32 11.98 -3.24
N LYS A 145 -21.58 13.03 -4.03
CA LYS A 145 -20.56 14.00 -4.49
C LYS A 145 -19.80 14.68 -3.33
N THR A 146 -20.41 14.78 -2.16
CA THR A 146 -19.80 15.27 -0.92
C THR A 146 -18.72 14.33 -0.38
N PHE A 147 -18.89 13.02 -0.53
CA PHE A 147 -17.91 12.01 -0.14
C PHE A 147 -16.70 12.01 -1.08
N VAL A 148 -16.94 12.10 -2.40
CA VAL A 148 -15.87 12.21 -3.40
C VAL A 148 -15.02 13.46 -3.17
N ALA A 149 -15.66 14.59 -2.88
CA ALA A 149 -14.98 15.84 -2.51
C ALA A 149 -14.16 15.67 -1.21
N GLY A 150 -14.72 15.07 -0.17
CA GLY A 150 -14.04 14.82 1.10
C GLY A 150 -12.80 13.90 0.96
N ALA A 151 -12.92 12.81 0.19
CA ALA A 151 -11.80 11.91 -0.08
C ALA A 151 -10.68 12.60 -0.86
N SER A 152 -11.02 13.39 -1.88
CA SER A 152 -10.05 14.16 -2.66
C SER A 152 -9.36 15.25 -1.81
N ALA A 153 -10.10 15.90 -0.90
CA ALA A 153 -9.57 16.87 0.04
C ALA A 153 -8.66 16.24 1.11
N PHE A 154 -8.97 15.02 1.56
CA PHE A 154 -8.13 14.27 2.49
C PHE A 154 -6.82 13.82 1.85
N VAL A 155 -6.87 13.37 0.59
CA VAL A 155 -5.66 13.08 -0.20
C VAL A 155 -4.83 14.36 -0.40
N GLY A 156 -5.49 15.48 -0.69
CA GLY A 156 -4.86 16.79 -0.79
C GLY A 156 -4.22 17.28 0.53
N SER A 157 -4.85 17.03 1.67
CA SER A 157 -4.32 17.41 2.99
C SER A 157 -3.14 16.53 3.42
N LEU A 158 -3.12 15.25 3.06
CA LEU A 158 -1.96 14.37 3.24
C LEU A 158 -0.75 14.82 2.41
N LEU A 159 -0.99 15.26 1.17
CA LEU A 159 0.01 15.92 0.34
C LEU A 159 0.41 17.29 0.92
N ALA A 160 -0.49 18.04 1.56
CA ALA A 160 -0.12 19.27 2.27
C ALA A 160 0.78 19.01 3.50
N ILE A 161 0.52 17.93 4.26
CA ILE A 161 1.35 17.50 5.39
C ILE A 161 2.75 17.06 4.92
N PHE A 162 2.86 16.49 3.71
CA PHE A 162 4.14 16.26 3.04
C PHE A 162 4.96 17.55 2.92
N PHE A 163 4.31 18.64 2.47
CA PHE A 163 4.95 19.93 2.25
C PHE A 163 5.38 20.62 3.53
N ALA A 164 4.64 20.39 4.62
CA ALA A 164 4.99 20.89 5.94
C ALA A 164 6.17 20.13 6.58
N THR A 165 6.52 18.92 6.09
CA THR A 165 7.45 18.02 6.78
C THR A 165 8.62 17.55 5.90
N ASP A 166 9.82 18.07 6.16
CA ASP A 166 11.05 17.75 5.42
C ASP A 166 11.57 16.30 5.67
N ASP A 167 10.99 15.59 6.65
CA ASP A 167 11.48 14.28 7.08
C ASP A 167 11.26 13.16 6.03
N LYS A 168 12.20 12.21 5.93
CA LYS A 168 12.04 10.97 5.14
C LYS A 168 10.82 10.17 5.58
N LYS A 169 10.41 10.32 6.85
CA LYS A 169 9.22 9.70 7.42
C LYS A 169 7.93 10.10 6.69
N SER A 170 7.79 11.35 6.25
CA SER A 170 6.58 11.80 5.56
C SER A 170 6.42 11.14 4.18
N VAL A 171 7.53 10.93 3.46
CA VAL A 171 7.55 10.21 2.18
C VAL A 171 7.05 8.77 2.37
N VAL A 172 7.56 8.09 3.39
CA VAL A 172 7.21 6.69 3.70
C VAL A 172 5.75 6.58 4.12
N ALA A 173 5.28 7.49 4.99
CA ALA A 173 3.88 7.52 5.43
C ALA A 173 2.91 7.68 4.25
N ILE A 174 3.22 8.59 3.33
CA ILE A 174 2.36 8.83 2.16
C ILE A 174 2.39 7.66 1.19
N ALA A 175 3.57 7.09 0.93
CA ALA A 175 3.67 5.88 0.11
C ALA A 175 2.87 4.71 0.72
N ALA A 176 2.92 4.54 2.05
CA ALA A 176 2.17 3.52 2.78
C ALA A 176 0.65 3.75 2.72
N PHE A 177 0.23 5.02 2.82
CA PHE A 177 -1.16 5.43 2.69
C PHE A 177 -1.72 5.10 1.30
N PHE A 178 -1.04 5.57 0.24
CA PHE A 178 -1.47 5.33 -1.14
C PHE A 178 -1.39 3.85 -1.50
N GLY A 179 -0.39 3.12 -1.02
CA GLY A 179 -0.30 1.66 -1.17
C GLY A 179 -1.49 0.94 -0.53
N SER A 180 -1.92 1.38 0.67
CA SER A 180 -3.08 0.80 1.34
C SER A 180 -4.39 1.11 0.63
N ILE A 181 -4.60 2.37 0.21
CA ILE A 181 -5.79 2.74 -0.57
C ILE A 181 -5.83 1.98 -1.89
N ALA A 182 -4.69 1.84 -2.58
CA ALA A 182 -4.61 1.07 -3.82
C ALA A 182 -5.05 -0.38 -3.61
N ASN A 183 -4.66 -1.02 -2.50
CA ASN A 183 -5.12 -2.37 -2.16
C ASN A 183 -6.66 -2.41 -2.07
N THR A 184 -7.24 -1.57 -1.21
CA THR A 184 -8.69 -1.58 -0.96
C THR A 184 -9.48 -1.25 -2.23
N VAL A 185 -9.07 -0.23 -2.98
CA VAL A 185 -9.75 0.21 -4.20
C VAL A 185 -9.64 -0.83 -5.32
N PHE A 186 -8.44 -1.34 -5.63
CA PHE A 186 -8.28 -2.29 -6.73
C PHE A 186 -8.95 -3.62 -6.45
N VAL A 187 -8.86 -4.10 -5.21
CA VAL A 187 -9.49 -5.36 -4.80
C VAL A 187 -11.01 -5.24 -4.92
N LEU A 188 -11.62 -4.21 -4.33
CA LEU A 188 -13.08 -4.05 -4.38
C LEU A 188 -13.58 -3.70 -5.78
N SER A 189 -12.84 -2.90 -6.54
CA SER A 189 -13.19 -2.61 -7.94
C SER A 189 -13.19 -3.88 -8.78
N SER A 190 -12.19 -4.75 -8.61
CA SER A 190 -12.16 -6.04 -9.30
C SER A 190 -13.33 -6.93 -8.87
N LEU A 191 -13.68 -6.97 -7.58
CA LEU A 191 -14.85 -7.72 -7.13
C LEU A 191 -16.16 -7.19 -7.72
N VAL A 192 -16.37 -5.87 -7.79
CA VAL A 192 -17.58 -5.27 -8.37
C VAL A 192 -17.72 -5.63 -9.84
N VAL A 193 -16.62 -5.60 -10.61
CA VAL A 193 -16.63 -5.94 -12.05
C VAL A 193 -16.90 -7.43 -12.27
N PHE A 194 -16.33 -8.31 -11.45
CA PHE A 194 -16.37 -9.75 -11.66
C PHE A 194 -17.47 -10.50 -10.85
N SER A 195 -18.19 -9.83 -9.95
CA SER A 195 -19.21 -10.46 -9.09
C SER A 195 -20.61 -10.58 -9.71
N ASN A 196 -20.80 -10.22 -10.99
CA ASN A 196 -22.06 -10.36 -11.73
C ASN A 196 -23.31 -9.88 -10.95
N GLY A 197 -23.19 -8.80 -10.16
CA GLY A 197 -24.31 -8.17 -9.47
C GLY A 197 -24.63 -8.69 -8.04
N LEU A 198 -23.83 -9.61 -7.48
CA LEU A 198 -24.02 -10.10 -6.10
C LEU A 198 -23.53 -9.12 -5.03
N LEU A 199 -22.61 -8.21 -5.39
CA LEU A 199 -22.25 -7.06 -4.57
C LEU A 199 -22.95 -5.81 -5.11
N THR A 200 -23.92 -5.28 -4.37
CA THR A 200 -24.43 -3.94 -4.64
C THR A 200 -23.29 -2.95 -4.50
N LYS A 201 -23.15 -2.02 -5.45
CA LYS A 201 -22.12 -0.96 -5.44
C LYS A 201 -22.04 -0.25 -4.08
N GLU A 202 -23.17 -0.13 -3.38
CA GLU A 202 -23.31 0.45 -2.05
C GLU A 202 -22.55 -0.31 -0.95
N VAL A 203 -22.58 -1.65 -0.95
CA VAL A 203 -21.86 -2.47 0.05
C VAL A 203 -20.35 -2.36 -0.17
N ALA A 204 -19.90 -2.37 -1.44
CA ALA A 204 -18.50 -2.16 -1.78
C ALA A 204 -18.00 -0.78 -1.33
N ILE A 205 -18.81 0.27 -1.51
CA ILE A 205 -18.52 1.62 -1.05
C ILE A 205 -18.43 1.66 0.48
N LEU A 206 -19.43 1.12 1.19
CA LEU A 206 -19.47 1.11 2.65
C LEU A 206 -18.26 0.39 3.28
N VAL A 207 -17.85 -0.73 2.68
CA VAL A 207 -16.67 -1.48 3.10
C VAL A 207 -15.39 -0.68 2.85
N THR A 208 -15.28 -0.03 1.69
CA THR A 208 -14.11 0.80 1.34
C THR A 208 -13.92 1.94 2.34
N THR A 209 -15.01 2.58 2.77
CA THR A 209 -14.96 3.76 3.64
C THR A 209 -14.68 3.41 5.10
N THR A 210 -15.27 2.33 5.60
CA THR A 210 -15.12 1.92 7.01
C THR A 210 -13.79 1.21 7.24
N ASN A 211 -13.45 0.21 6.42
CA ASN A 211 -12.25 -0.59 6.60
C ASN A 211 -11.01 0.05 5.97
N GLY A 212 -11.15 0.71 4.81
CA GLY A 212 -10.02 1.30 4.09
C GLY A 212 -9.30 2.39 4.87
N ILE A 213 -10.03 3.19 5.68
CA ILE A 213 -9.43 4.22 6.53
C ILE A 213 -8.58 3.58 7.64
N LEU A 214 -9.12 2.55 8.32
CA LEU A 214 -8.42 1.87 9.41
C LEU A 214 -7.17 1.14 8.89
N GLU A 215 -7.28 0.44 7.76
CA GLU A 215 -6.14 -0.21 7.09
C GLU A 215 -5.07 0.82 6.70
N ALA A 216 -5.47 1.97 6.16
CA ALA A 216 -4.55 3.02 5.76
C ALA A 216 -3.79 3.61 6.95
N VAL A 217 -4.47 3.89 8.07
CA VAL A 217 -3.84 4.38 9.30
C VAL A 217 -2.86 3.33 9.86
N ALA A 218 -3.27 2.07 9.94
CA ALA A 218 -2.41 0.99 10.39
C ALA A 218 -1.18 0.84 9.48
N SER A 219 -1.38 0.85 8.16
CA SER A 219 -0.30 0.79 7.16
C SER A 219 0.71 1.92 7.33
N ILE A 220 0.24 3.17 7.54
CA ILE A 220 1.12 4.31 7.81
C ILE A 220 1.98 4.04 9.05
N ILE A 221 1.36 3.64 10.16
CA ILE A 221 2.05 3.45 11.44
C ILE A 221 3.10 2.32 11.32
N PHE A 222 2.68 1.14 10.88
CA PHE A 222 3.56 -0.02 10.80
C PHE A 222 4.67 0.16 9.76
N THR A 223 4.33 0.63 8.55
CA THR A 223 5.34 0.82 7.50
C THR A 223 6.36 1.87 7.92
N THR A 224 5.91 3.00 8.46
CA THR A 224 6.82 4.07 8.90
C THR A 224 7.72 3.58 10.01
N ALA A 225 7.19 2.88 11.02
CA ALA A 225 7.98 2.31 12.10
C ALA A 225 9.04 1.32 11.59
N ILE A 226 8.64 0.35 10.76
CA ILE A 226 9.55 -0.69 10.24
C ILE A 226 10.65 -0.06 9.39
N VAL A 227 10.31 0.87 8.49
CA VAL A 227 11.27 1.51 7.59
C VAL A 227 12.25 2.39 8.36
N ILE A 228 11.79 3.13 9.37
CA ILE A 228 12.69 3.93 10.24
C ILE A 228 13.65 3.03 10.98
N ILE A 229 13.16 1.94 11.59
CA ILE A 229 14.01 1.00 12.32
C ILE A 229 15.06 0.40 11.39
N TRP A 230 14.67 0.04 10.17
CA TRP A 230 15.57 -0.51 9.17
C TRP A 230 16.69 0.47 8.80
N PHE A 231 16.35 1.72 8.45
CA PHE A 231 17.35 2.72 8.10
C PHE A 231 18.20 3.14 9.30
N GLY A 232 17.61 3.26 10.48
CA GLY A 232 18.31 3.58 11.73
C GLY A 232 19.28 2.49 12.17
N TYR A 233 18.99 1.22 11.89
CA TYR A 233 19.91 0.11 12.10
C TYR A 233 21.04 0.12 11.06
N SER A 234 20.71 0.32 9.78
CA SER A 234 21.70 0.37 8.69
C SER A 234 22.76 1.45 8.90
N ASN A 235 22.36 2.66 9.30
CA ASN A 235 23.32 3.75 9.55
C ASN A 235 24.25 3.46 10.74
N ARG A 236 23.72 2.90 11.84
CA ARG A 236 24.52 2.54 13.02
C ARG A 236 25.56 1.45 12.74
N LYS A 237 25.25 0.52 11.84
CA LYS A 237 26.19 -0.53 11.45
C LYS A 237 27.34 0.03 10.63
N ILE A 238 27.06 0.93 9.68
CA ILE A 238 28.09 1.57 8.86
C ILE A 238 29.03 2.43 9.72
N SER A 239 28.50 3.19 10.67
CA SER A 239 29.34 4.02 11.55
C SER A 239 30.29 3.20 12.42
N ARG A 240 29.85 2.03 12.91
CA ARG A 240 30.72 1.12 13.68
C ARG A 240 31.84 0.50 12.85
N ILE A 241 31.54 0.08 11.61
CA ILE A 241 32.56 -0.48 10.72
C ILE A 241 33.62 0.58 10.39
N ASN A 242 33.19 1.81 10.12
CA ASN A 242 34.12 2.90 9.81
C ASN A 242 35.02 3.24 11.01
N SER A 243 34.50 3.23 12.24
CA SER A 243 35.33 3.46 13.43
C SER A 243 36.34 2.35 13.71
N GLU A 244 36.02 1.10 13.34
CA GLU A 244 36.95 -0.04 13.50
C GLU A 244 38.03 -0.11 12.41
N THR A 245 37.85 0.62 11.29
CA THR A 245 38.84 0.70 10.20
C THR A 245 39.78 1.91 10.28
N GLU A 246 39.48 2.87 11.16
CA GLU A 246 40.29 4.08 11.40
C GLU A 246 41.26 3.93 12.60
N GLU A 247 41.18 2.82 13.35
CA GLU A 247 42.16 2.38 14.36
C GLU A 247 43.19 1.40 13.77
#